data_AF-A0A968QEW8-F1
#
_entry.id   AF-A0A968QEW8-F1
#
_cell.length_a   1.000
_cell.length_b   1.000
_cell.length_c   1.000
_cell.angle_alpha   90.00
_cell.angle_beta   90.00
_cell.angle_gamma   90.00
#
_symmetry.space_group_name_H-M   'P 1'
#
loop_
_entity.id
_entity.type
_entity.pdbx_description
1 polymer ?
#
loop_
_entity_poly.entity_id
_entity_poly.type
_entity_poly.pdbx_seq_one_letter_code
_entity_poly.pdbx_strand_id
1 'polypeptide(L)'
;MPEPITSAVSDRICKHMNKDHADAVLFYVTAYGHQPNATTATMTAIDPEGMSLLATVDGAETPVRITFDHALEGAEDAHQTLVAMLKSARTTSQQG
;
A
#
# COMPACT_ATOMS: atom_id res chain seq x y z
N MET A 1 2.36 -24.17 -6.19
CA MET A 1 3.36 -23.17 -6.59
C MET A 1 2.77 -21.82 -6.26
N PRO A 2 3.46 -20.95 -5.51
CA PRO A 2 2.98 -19.60 -5.31
C PRO A 2 2.92 -18.89 -6.67
N GLU A 3 1.80 -18.22 -6.94
CA GLU A 3 1.71 -17.38 -8.14
C GLU A 3 2.64 -16.17 -7.96
N PRO A 4 3.59 -15.93 -8.89
CA PRO A 4 4.50 -14.81 -8.76
C PRO A 4 3.74 -13.49 -8.80
N ILE A 5 4.23 -12.49 -8.06
CA ILE A 5 3.73 -11.12 -8.13
C ILE A 5 4.16 -10.54 -9.47
N THR A 6 3.32 -10.75 -10.48
CA THR A 6 3.49 -10.16 -11.81
C THR A 6 2.85 -8.78 -11.85
N SER A 7 3.27 -7.94 -12.80
CA SER A 7 2.72 -6.59 -12.98
C SER A 7 1.19 -6.57 -13.12
N ALA A 8 0.58 -7.64 -13.67
CA ALA A 8 -0.87 -7.76 -13.79
C ALA A 8 -1.56 -7.96 -12.42
N VAL A 9 -0.96 -8.76 -11.53
CA VAL A 9 -1.44 -8.94 -10.16
C VAL A 9 -1.27 -7.63 -9.40
N SER A 10 -0.09 -7.01 -9.51
CA SER A 10 0.22 -5.73 -8.88
C SER A 10 -0.80 -4.64 -9.26
N ASP A 11 -1.10 -4.49 -10.55
CA ASP A 11 -2.07 -3.52 -11.07
C ASP A 11 -3.49 -3.78 -10.53
N ARG A 12 -3.91 -5.05 -10.47
CA ARG A 12 -5.23 -5.41 -9.93
C ARG A 12 -5.36 -5.08 -8.45
N ILE A 13 -4.34 -5.40 -7.65
CA ILE A 13 -4.28 -5.09 -6.21
C ILE A 13 -4.26 -3.57 -6.01
N CYS A 14 -3.40 -2.87 -6.75
CA CYS A 14 -3.28 -1.42 -6.78
C CYS A 14 -4.64 -0.74 -7.05
N LYS A 15 -5.34 -1.13 -8.11
CA LYS A 15 -6.67 -0.59 -8.43
C LYS A 15 -7.70 -0.84 -7.33
N HIS A 16 -7.68 -2.02 -6.72
CA HIS A 16 -8.59 -2.33 -5.62
C HIS A 16 -8.31 -1.47 -4.39
N MET A 17 -7.04 -1.39 -3.98
CA MET A 17 -6.59 -0.58 -2.85
C MET A 17 -6.90 0.91 -3.08
N ASN A 18 -6.61 1.45 -4.26
CA ASN A 18 -6.90 2.85 -4.55
C ASN A 18 -8.40 3.16 -4.58
N LYS A 19 -9.25 2.19 -4.94
CA LYS A 19 -10.69 2.42 -5.06
C LYS A 19 -11.46 2.22 -3.75
N ASP A 20 -11.14 1.17 -3.00
CA ASP A 20 -11.84 0.84 -1.75
C ASP A 20 -11.12 1.40 -0.50
N HIS A 21 -9.83 1.73 -0.65
CA HIS A 21 -8.92 1.93 0.48
C HIS A 21 -7.96 3.13 0.32
N ALA A 22 -8.30 4.14 -0.49
CA ALA A 22 -7.46 5.33 -0.68
C ALA A 22 -6.99 6.01 0.63
N ASP A 23 -7.87 6.03 1.64
CA ASP A 23 -7.55 6.58 2.97
C ASP A 23 -6.45 5.80 3.69
N ALA A 24 -6.47 4.47 3.61
CA ALA A 24 -5.42 3.63 4.19
C ALA A 24 -4.10 3.76 3.42
N VAL A 25 -4.16 3.92 2.09
CA VAL A 25 -2.99 4.20 1.25
C VAL A 25 -2.32 5.50 1.69
N LEU A 26 -3.11 6.54 1.97
CA LEU A 26 -2.61 7.80 2.52
C LEU A 26 -1.97 7.61 3.89
N PHE A 27 -2.62 6.87 4.78
CA PHE A 27 -2.07 6.55 6.10
C PHE A 27 -0.74 5.80 6.01
N TYR A 28 -0.59 4.88 5.05
CA TYR A 28 0.69 4.19 4.86
C TYR A 28 1.80 5.17 4.53
N VAL A 29 1.55 6.11 3.62
CA VAL A 29 2.57 7.08 3.22
C VAL A 29 2.87 8.08 4.34
N THR A 30 1.89 8.46 5.16
CA THR A 30 2.13 9.38 6.27
C THR A 30 2.84 8.71 7.45
N ALA A 31 2.44 7.48 7.81
CA ALA A 31 2.98 6.74 8.95
C ALA A 31 4.29 6.01 8.63
N TYR A 32 4.34 5.28 7.50
CA TYR A 32 5.49 4.47 7.12
C TYR A 32 6.34 5.13 6.03
N GLY A 33 5.74 5.97 5.19
CA GLY A 33 6.44 6.71 4.14
C GLY A 33 7.10 8.02 4.60
N HIS A 34 6.99 8.37 5.89
CA HIS A 34 7.52 9.62 6.45
C HIS A 34 7.03 10.88 5.70
N GLN A 35 5.83 10.86 5.12
CA GLN A 35 5.21 12.02 4.47
C GLN A 35 3.98 12.50 5.26
N PRO A 36 4.17 13.17 6.41
CA PRO A 36 3.05 13.63 7.24
C PRO A 36 2.19 14.70 6.56
N ASN A 37 2.73 15.39 5.56
CA ASN A 37 2.05 16.42 4.78
C ASN A 37 1.35 15.89 3.53
N ALA A 38 1.30 14.56 3.32
CA ALA A 38 0.57 14.00 2.21
C ALA A 38 -0.93 14.25 2.38
N THR A 39 -1.59 14.71 1.32
CA THR A 39 -3.03 14.96 1.27
C THR A 39 -3.78 13.83 0.56
N THR A 40 -3.14 13.19 -0.41
CA THR A 40 -3.65 12.00 -1.10
C THR A 40 -2.51 11.03 -1.35
N ALA A 41 -2.79 9.73 -1.43
CA ALA A 41 -1.81 8.77 -1.88
C ALA A 41 -2.45 7.71 -2.76
N THR A 42 -1.68 7.25 -3.74
CA THR A 42 -2.11 6.27 -4.73
C THR A 42 -1.04 5.19 -4.78
N MET A 43 -1.41 3.93 -4.57
CA MET A 43 -0.49 2.84 -4.83
C MET A 43 -0.22 2.79 -6.34
N THR A 44 1.02 2.53 -6.76
CA THR A 44 1.38 2.48 -8.19
C THR A 44 1.91 1.11 -8.57
N ALA A 45 2.69 0.48 -7.70
CA ALA A 45 3.22 -0.85 -7.90
C ALA A 45 3.39 -1.59 -6.57
N ILE A 46 3.45 -2.92 -6.65
CA ILE A 46 3.80 -3.78 -5.53
C ILE A 46 4.73 -4.88 -6.03
N ASP A 47 5.76 -5.12 -5.23
CA ASP A 47 6.86 -6.06 -5.40
C ASP A 47 6.94 -6.96 -4.15
N PRO A 48 7.59 -8.13 -4.24
CA PRO A 48 7.78 -8.99 -3.09
C PRO A 48 8.66 -8.36 -2.00
N GLU A 49 9.49 -7.38 -2.35
CA GLU A 49 10.36 -6.66 -1.41
C GLU A 49 9.68 -5.43 -0.79
N GLY A 50 8.61 -4.92 -1.40
CA GLY A 50 7.98 -3.67 -0.99
C GLY A 50 6.86 -3.20 -1.91
N MET A 51 6.24 -2.09 -1.56
CA MET A 51 5.23 -1.43 -2.37
C MET A 51 5.64 0.00 -2.70
N SER A 52 5.34 0.39 -3.93
CA SER A 52 5.57 1.75 -4.44
C SER A 52 4.24 2.49 -4.47
N LEU A 53 4.24 3.66 -3.84
CA LEU A 53 3.10 4.56 -3.73
C LEU A 53 3.50 5.94 -4.22
N LEU A 54 2.52 6.74 -4.58
CA LEU A 54 2.67 8.11 -5.01
C LEU A 54 1.79 8.97 -4.13
N ALA A 55 2.41 9.75 -3.25
CA ALA A 55 1.72 10.67 -2.38
C ALA A 55 1.76 12.10 -2.92
N THR A 56 0.64 12.78 -2.87
CA THR A 56 0.55 14.19 -3.20
C THR A 56 0.80 14.99 -1.94
N VAL A 57 1.89 15.74 -1.91
CA VAL A 57 2.28 16.62 -0.81
C VAL A 57 2.31 18.04 -1.36
N ASP A 58 1.49 18.94 -0.80
CA ASP A 58 1.41 20.33 -1.26
C ASP A 58 1.11 20.48 -2.78
N GLY A 59 0.39 19.51 -3.36
CA GLY A 59 0.09 19.48 -4.79
C GLY A 59 1.19 18.86 -5.68
N ALA A 60 2.30 18.39 -5.10
CA ALA A 60 3.37 17.68 -5.82
C ALA A 60 3.33 16.18 -5.56
N GLU A 61 3.40 15.39 -6.64
CA GLU A 61 3.45 13.92 -6.56
C GLU A 61 4.86 13.45 -6.14
N THR A 62 4.94 12.83 -4.98
CA THR A 62 6.15 12.32 -4.35
C THR A 62 6.12 10.79 -4.33
N PRO A 63 7.05 10.11 -5.02
CA PRO A 63 7.13 8.66 -4.97
C PRO A 63 7.66 8.20 -3.61
N VAL A 64 6.92 7.28 -2.99
CA VAL A 64 7.22 6.71 -1.68
C VAL A 64 7.29 5.21 -1.82
N ARG A 65 8.38 4.61 -1.32
CA ARG A 65 8.55 3.16 -1.31
C ARG A 65 8.56 2.67 0.12
N ILE A 66 7.68 1.71 0.41
CA ILE A 66 7.58 1.06 1.72
C ILE A 66 8.02 -0.38 1.52
N THR A 67 9.12 -0.78 2.17
CA THR A 67 9.60 -2.16 2.17
C THR A 67 8.83 -2.99 3.19
N PHE A 68 8.55 -4.24 2.85
CA PHE A 68 7.96 -5.18 3.80
C PHE A 68 9.04 -5.76 4.73
N ASP A 69 8.64 -6.15 5.94
CA ASP A 69 9.54 -6.82 6.90
C ASP A 69 9.89 -8.25 6.43
N HIS A 70 9.01 -8.85 5.63
CA HIS A 70 9.20 -10.14 5.00
C HIS A 70 9.02 -10.06 3.47
N ALA A 71 9.75 -10.93 2.75
CA ALA A 71 9.57 -11.07 1.31
C ALA A 71 8.26 -11.82 1.03
N LEU A 72 7.38 -11.23 0.22
CA LEU A 72 6.12 -11.87 -0.14
C LEU A 72 6.40 -13.09 -1.02
N GLU A 73 5.93 -14.26 -0.61
CA GLU A 73 6.17 -15.52 -1.32
C GLU A 73 5.36 -15.63 -2.63
N GLY A 74 4.27 -14.87 -2.75
CA GLY A 74 3.44 -14.83 -3.95
C GLY A 74 2.30 -13.81 -3.90
N ALA A 75 1.51 -13.78 -4.96
CA ALA A 75 0.33 -12.92 -5.14
C ALA A 75 -0.68 -13.03 -3.99
N GLU A 76 -0.90 -14.26 -3.52
CA GLU A 76 -1.85 -14.55 -2.44
C GLU A 76 -1.35 -14.00 -1.10
N ASP A 77 -0.05 -14.15 -0.82
CA ASP A 77 0.60 -13.60 0.37
C ASP A 77 0.64 -12.06 0.33
N ALA A 78 0.90 -11.46 -0.83
CA ALA A 78 0.82 -10.02 -1.05
C ALA A 78 -0.56 -9.47 -0.67
N HIS A 79 -1.60 -10.14 -1.15
CA HIS A 79 -2.97 -9.74 -0.89
C HIS A 79 -3.31 -9.90 0.60
N GLN A 80 -2.94 -11.03 1.23
CA GLN A 80 -3.15 -11.26 2.66
C GLN A 80 -2.41 -10.25 3.53
N THR A 81 -1.13 -9.98 3.24
CA THR A 81 -0.29 -9.03 3.96
C THR A 81 -0.87 -7.62 3.89
N LEU A 82 -1.25 -7.15 2.69
CA LEU A 82 -1.88 -5.84 2.52
C LEU A 82 -3.19 -5.71 3.31
N VAL A 83 -4.05 -6.74 3.23
CA VAL A 83 -5.32 -6.76 3.98
C VAL A 83 -5.07 -6.80 5.48
N ALA A 84 -4.07 -7.54 5.96
CA ALA A 84 -3.71 -7.63 7.37
C ALA A 84 -3.14 -6.32 7.92
N MET A 85 -2.21 -5.69 7.20
CA MET A 85 -1.69 -4.36 7.54
C MET A 85 -2.83 -3.33 7.55
N LEU A 86 -3.77 -3.44 6.61
CA LEU A 86 -4.87 -2.48 6.47
C LEU A 86 -5.92 -2.66 7.56
N LYS A 87 -6.21 -3.90 7.92
CA LYS A 87 -7.08 -4.23 9.05
C LYS A 87 -6.47 -3.71 10.35
N SER A 88 -5.15 -3.84 10.53
CA SER A 88 -4.44 -3.28 11.69
C SER A 88 -4.52 -1.74 11.71
N ALA A 89 -4.40 -1.09 10.54
CA ALA A 89 -4.59 0.35 10.41
C ALA A 89 -6.02 0.79 10.73
N ARG A 90 -7.05 0.08 10.23
CA ARG A 90 -8.48 0.38 10.48
C ARG A 90 -8.93 0.09 11.91
N THR A 91 -8.39 -0.94 12.57
CA THR A 91 -8.71 -1.23 13.98
C THR A 91 -8.30 -0.07 14.90
N THR A 92 -7.32 0.74 14.50
CA THR A 92 -6.94 1.97 15.22
C THR A 92 -7.94 3.12 15.02
N SER A 93 -8.75 3.11 13.95
CA SER A 93 -9.69 4.19 13.60
C SER A 93 -11.19 3.82 13.71
N GLN A 94 -11.54 2.60 14.11
CA GLN A 94 -12.93 2.16 14.35
C GLN A 94 -13.19 1.70 15.81
N GLN A 95 -12.48 2.28 16.78
CA GLN A 95 -12.88 2.29 18.20
C GLN A 95 -12.84 3.72 18.72
N GLY A 96 -13.90 4.47 18.41
CA GLY A 96 -14.18 5.81 18.93
C GLY A 96 -15.68 6.01 18.96
#